data_AF-A0A6A5YTR8-F1
#
_entry.id   AF-A0A6A5YTR8-F1
#
_cell.length_a   1.000
_cell.length_b   1.000
_cell.length_c   1.000
_cell.angle_alpha   90.00
_cell.angle_beta   90.00
_cell.angle_gamma   90.00
#
_symmetry.space_group_name_H-M   'P 1'
#
loop_
_entity.id
_entity.type
_entity.pdbx_description
1 polymer ?
#
loop_
_entity_poly.entity_id
_entity_poly.type
_entity_poly.pdbx_seq_one_letter_code
_entity_poly.pdbx_strand_id
1 'polypeptide(L)'
;MLKAPTYLKASYCANCNLTMQNRTDCRGRCSAVNLLINNTHPNIQGLNGCLNSLCTRGYDSLPYADADVIGIGVFASYIMQCMFVVIIWFGLAAFYLYKQRHPVRYSQHQSQPLSQPEKSTTTDPHASHSQPPQPAVQRKGHQAVFVDFLVQFHKAQCYFSSTLQIASLSYGIFDTDMLVTFSLIPIATNGVLPVVFAFVLLFYHNRSTMDITILTVCTWALASLVYWILYSHVVPINQDFTGDGERYRAYQQFMYKLTALDACGGYSALAVCPRNFELGKRDISGASHNLRAMTPIIWSFSSICLVAILLGKVIKWRRGRPRKSSSGQSKYRQVKSGSDAEAETDAEADVHTSSETIQTPNPPLFRTHRAASIAYWITTICFLAGIGMQLSLLSIGTSLNMMDRSNWSFGQIVAVTIWAEPLLGYLYDEVKELLWSRFNIGNVPK
;
A
#
# COMPACT_ATOMS: atom_id res chain seq x y z
N MET A 1 -7.75 0.03 -55.22
CA MET A 1 -8.76 -0.86 -54.58
C MET A 1 -8.24 -2.27 -54.21
N LEU A 2 -7.10 -2.76 -54.73
CA LEU A 2 -6.58 -4.12 -54.46
C LEU A 2 -5.90 -4.36 -53.09
N LYS A 3 -5.73 -3.34 -52.23
CA LYS A 3 -5.09 -3.50 -50.91
C LYS A 3 -6.05 -3.88 -49.78
N ALA A 4 -7.35 -3.66 -49.94
CA ALA A 4 -8.36 -3.91 -48.90
C ALA A 4 -8.39 -5.37 -48.35
N PRO A 5 -8.30 -6.44 -49.16
CA PRO A 5 -8.42 -7.81 -48.63
C PRO A 5 -7.21 -8.22 -47.76
N THR A 6 -6.03 -7.67 -48.02
CA THR A 6 -4.82 -7.98 -47.26
C THR A 6 -4.84 -7.37 -45.85
N TYR A 7 -5.35 -6.14 -45.71
CA TYR A 7 -5.51 -5.47 -44.42
C TYR A 7 -6.56 -6.14 -43.55
N LEU A 8 -7.68 -6.56 -44.15
CA LEU A 8 -8.73 -7.31 -43.44
C LEU A 8 -8.16 -8.60 -42.83
N LYS A 9 -7.45 -9.39 -43.63
CA LYS A 9 -6.84 -10.65 -43.19
C LYS A 9 -5.90 -10.46 -42.01
N ALA A 10 -5.04 -9.45 -42.06
CA ALA A 10 -4.10 -9.17 -40.98
C ALA A 10 -4.85 -8.75 -39.70
N SER A 11 -5.90 -7.93 -39.81
CA SER A 11 -6.69 -7.46 -38.67
C SER A 11 -7.39 -8.61 -37.91
N TYR A 12 -8.11 -9.48 -38.63
CA TYR A 12 -8.83 -10.59 -37.99
C TYR A 12 -7.89 -11.64 -37.38
N CYS A 13 -6.78 -11.97 -38.06
CA CYS A 13 -5.79 -12.90 -37.52
C CYS A 13 -5.03 -12.33 -36.32
N ALA A 14 -4.66 -11.04 -36.34
CA ALA A 14 -3.99 -10.38 -35.23
C ALA A 14 -4.90 -10.32 -34.00
N ASN A 15 -6.17 -9.92 -34.18
CA ASN A 15 -7.15 -9.92 -33.09
C ASN A 15 -7.33 -11.31 -32.50
N CYS A 16 -7.55 -12.37 -33.31
CA CYS A 16 -7.67 -13.73 -32.76
C CYS A 16 -6.46 -14.19 -31.93
N ASN A 17 -5.24 -13.74 -32.28
CA ASN A 17 -4.04 -14.11 -31.54
C ASN A 17 -3.91 -13.35 -30.21
N LEU A 18 -4.42 -12.11 -30.15
CA LEU A 18 -4.35 -11.22 -29.00
C LEU A 18 -5.54 -11.38 -28.03
N THR A 19 -6.72 -11.72 -28.54
CA THR A 19 -7.96 -11.66 -27.76
C THR A 19 -8.45 -13.00 -27.25
N MET A 20 -7.94 -14.15 -27.72
CA MET A 20 -8.59 -15.43 -27.43
C MET A 20 -7.77 -16.41 -26.59
N GLN A 21 -8.34 -16.76 -25.44
CA GLN A 21 -7.88 -17.81 -24.53
C GLN A 21 -7.91 -19.20 -25.19
N ASN A 22 -8.91 -19.46 -26.05
CA ASN A 22 -8.98 -20.69 -26.86
C ASN A 22 -8.54 -20.41 -28.30
N ARG A 23 -7.22 -20.24 -28.46
CA ARG A 23 -6.56 -19.86 -29.72
C ARG A 23 -6.92 -20.78 -30.89
N THR A 24 -7.24 -22.05 -30.65
CA THR A 24 -7.39 -23.05 -31.72
C THR A 24 -8.63 -22.83 -32.58
N ASP A 25 -9.78 -22.52 -31.96
CA ASP A 25 -11.05 -22.35 -32.70
C ASP A 25 -11.08 -21.00 -33.46
N CYS A 26 -10.54 -19.92 -32.86
CA CYS A 26 -10.40 -18.63 -33.55
C CYS A 26 -9.37 -18.72 -34.69
N ARG A 27 -8.20 -19.32 -34.42
CA ARG A 27 -7.14 -19.49 -35.43
C ARG A 27 -7.61 -20.36 -36.59
N GLY A 28 -8.45 -21.36 -36.33
CA GLY A 28 -9.12 -22.13 -37.38
C GLY A 28 -10.03 -21.23 -38.22
N ARG A 29 -11.10 -20.71 -37.62
CA ARG A 29 -12.18 -20.00 -38.34
C ARG A 29 -11.75 -18.67 -38.98
N CYS A 30 -10.86 -17.94 -38.32
CA CYS A 30 -10.32 -16.68 -38.80
C CYS A 30 -8.94 -16.81 -39.45
N SER A 31 -8.49 -18.04 -39.77
CA SER A 31 -7.27 -18.22 -40.55
C SER A 31 -7.38 -17.55 -41.91
N ALA A 32 -6.24 -17.11 -42.41
CA ALA A 32 -6.07 -16.66 -43.78
C ALA A 32 -6.69 -17.58 -44.84
N VAL A 33 -6.59 -18.91 -44.62
CA VAL A 33 -7.07 -19.95 -45.54
C VAL A 33 -8.60 -19.98 -45.55
N ASN A 34 -9.24 -19.77 -44.41
CA ASN A 34 -10.70 -19.71 -44.34
C ASN A 34 -11.26 -18.37 -44.81
N LEU A 35 -10.52 -17.28 -44.67
CA LEU A 35 -10.96 -15.94 -45.09
C LEU A 35 -10.83 -15.68 -46.60
N LEU A 36 -10.12 -16.52 -47.36
CA LEU A 36 -9.86 -16.32 -48.79
C LEU A 36 -10.21 -17.56 -49.62
N ILE A 37 -10.90 -17.36 -50.74
CA ILE A 37 -11.08 -18.35 -51.81
C ILE A 37 -9.95 -18.14 -52.83
N ASN A 38 -9.22 -19.21 -53.13
CA ASN A 38 -8.12 -19.22 -54.11
C ASN A 38 -7.06 -18.12 -53.89
N ASN A 39 -6.84 -17.71 -52.63
CA ASN A 39 -5.91 -16.65 -52.22
C ASN A 39 -6.17 -15.25 -52.79
N THR A 40 -7.26 -15.03 -53.53
CA THR A 40 -7.50 -13.78 -54.26
C THR A 40 -8.83 -13.11 -53.92
N HIS A 41 -9.84 -13.87 -53.52
CA HIS A 41 -11.18 -13.34 -53.22
C HIS A 41 -11.59 -13.60 -51.77
N PRO A 42 -12.33 -12.70 -51.11
CA PRO A 42 -12.83 -12.93 -49.76
C PRO A 42 -13.83 -14.09 -49.75
N ASN A 43 -13.64 -15.04 -48.83
CA ASN A 43 -14.60 -16.10 -48.56
C ASN A 43 -15.69 -15.55 -47.62
N ILE A 44 -16.86 -15.23 -48.16
CA ILE A 44 -17.97 -14.68 -47.36
C ILE A 44 -18.40 -15.66 -46.26
N GLN A 45 -18.36 -16.97 -46.50
CA GLN A 45 -18.70 -17.97 -45.49
C GLN A 45 -17.67 -18.00 -44.35
N GLY A 46 -16.38 -17.94 -44.70
CA GLY A 46 -15.30 -17.87 -43.71
C GLY A 46 -15.31 -16.56 -42.92
N LEU A 47 -15.59 -15.43 -43.59
CA LEU A 47 -15.72 -14.11 -42.96
C LEU A 47 -16.90 -14.10 -41.97
N ASN A 48 -18.07 -14.61 -42.38
CA ASN A 48 -19.22 -14.74 -41.49
C ASN A 48 -18.94 -15.71 -40.33
N GLY A 49 -18.23 -16.82 -40.57
CA GLY A 49 -17.84 -17.76 -39.52
C GLY A 49 -16.89 -17.13 -38.50
N CYS A 50 -15.92 -16.35 -38.98
CA CYS A 50 -14.98 -15.60 -38.15
C CYS A 50 -15.69 -14.48 -37.37
N LEU A 51 -16.49 -13.64 -38.03
CA LEU A 51 -17.29 -12.60 -37.40
C LEU A 51 -18.26 -13.17 -36.37
N ASN A 52 -18.95 -14.27 -36.68
CA ASN A 52 -19.82 -14.94 -35.73
C ASN A 52 -19.01 -15.42 -34.51
N SER A 53 -17.83 -15.98 -34.70
CA SER A 53 -16.96 -16.41 -33.58
C SER A 53 -16.45 -15.24 -32.75
N LEU A 54 -16.18 -14.08 -33.35
CA LEU A 54 -15.75 -12.87 -32.63
C LEU A 54 -16.92 -12.21 -31.90
N CYS A 55 -18.07 -12.10 -32.55
CA CYS A 55 -19.22 -11.39 -32.00
C CYS A 55 -19.99 -12.21 -30.95
N THR A 56 -20.06 -13.54 -31.05
CA THR A 56 -20.87 -14.35 -30.11
C THR A 56 -20.18 -14.67 -28.78
N ARG A 57 -18.87 -14.43 -28.66
CA ARG A 57 -18.07 -14.83 -27.49
C ARG A 57 -18.08 -13.84 -26.31
N GLY A 58 -18.85 -12.76 -26.39
CA GLY A 58 -18.99 -11.81 -25.28
C GLY A 58 -17.63 -11.26 -24.83
N TYR A 59 -17.33 -11.37 -23.53
CA TYR A 59 -16.09 -10.86 -22.92
C TYR A 59 -14.82 -11.57 -23.41
N ASP A 60 -14.91 -12.82 -23.86
CA ASP A 60 -13.75 -13.60 -24.34
C ASP A 60 -13.22 -13.14 -25.71
N SER A 61 -13.79 -12.06 -26.23
CA SER A 61 -13.37 -11.41 -27.47
C SER A 61 -12.56 -10.13 -27.25
N LEU A 62 -12.49 -9.63 -26.00
CA LEU A 62 -11.71 -8.45 -25.65
C LEU A 62 -10.22 -8.80 -25.54
N PRO A 63 -9.30 -7.91 -25.95
CA PRO A 63 -7.88 -8.14 -25.77
C PRO A 63 -7.54 -8.16 -24.28
N TYR A 64 -6.74 -9.14 -23.89
CA TYR A 64 -6.20 -9.19 -22.55
C TYR A 64 -5.12 -8.12 -22.42
N ALA A 65 -5.20 -7.36 -21.34
CA ALA A 65 -4.08 -6.52 -20.92
C ALA A 65 -2.89 -7.41 -20.56
N ASP A 66 -1.68 -6.83 -20.61
CA ASP A 66 -0.47 -7.56 -20.25
C ASP A 66 -0.61 -8.21 -18.86
N ALA A 67 -0.45 -9.53 -18.86
CA ALA A 67 -0.61 -10.37 -17.70
C ALA A 67 0.37 -10.01 -16.58
N ASP A 68 1.49 -9.35 -16.87
CA ASP A 68 2.44 -8.96 -15.84
C ASP A 68 1.99 -7.71 -15.05
N VAL A 69 1.16 -6.84 -15.64
CA VAL A 69 0.69 -5.60 -14.99
C VAL A 69 -0.76 -5.74 -14.51
N ILE A 70 -1.64 -6.31 -15.33
CA ILE A 70 -3.07 -6.50 -15.04
C ILE A 70 -3.36 -8.00 -14.88
N GLY A 71 -2.41 -8.69 -14.25
CA GLY A 71 -2.47 -10.12 -14.01
C GLY A 71 -3.30 -10.57 -12.83
N ILE A 72 -3.69 -11.84 -12.83
CA ILE A 72 -4.36 -12.47 -11.68
C ILE A 72 -3.47 -12.46 -10.43
N GLY A 73 -2.15 -12.63 -10.57
CA GLY A 73 -1.23 -12.55 -9.42
C GLY A 73 -1.09 -11.15 -8.83
N VAL A 74 -1.04 -10.11 -9.68
CA VAL A 74 -1.04 -8.71 -9.22
C VAL A 74 -2.35 -8.40 -8.48
N PHE A 75 -3.47 -8.86 -9.04
CA PHE A 75 -4.79 -8.72 -8.43
C PHE A 75 -4.93 -9.49 -7.11
N ALA A 76 -4.45 -10.73 -7.04
CA ALA A 76 -4.43 -11.51 -5.81
C ALA A 76 -3.56 -10.83 -4.75
N SER A 77 -2.41 -10.29 -5.15
CA SER A 77 -1.50 -9.55 -4.28
C SER A 77 -2.13 -8.27 -3.74
N TYR A 78 -2.89 -7.58 -4.56
CA TYR A 78 -3.74 -6.48 -4.11
C TYR A 78 -4.70 -6.95 -3.01
N ILE A 79 -5.43 -8.05 -3.23
CA ILE A 79 -6.46 -8.49 -2.28
C ILE A 79 -5.81 -8.87 -0.96
N MET A 80 -4.69 -9.58 -1.02
CA MET A 80 -3.88 -9.92 0.15
C MET A 80 -3.42 -8.67 0.89
N GLN A 81 -2.94 -7.64 0.20
CA GLN A 81 -2.54 -6.37 0.81
C GLN A 81 -3.69 -5.76 1.62
N CYS A 82 -4.88 -5.66 1.04
CA CYS A 82 -6.05 -5.14 1.74
C CYS A 82 -6.44 -6.02 2.93
N MET A 83 -6.53 -7.34 2.73
CA MET A 83 -6.90 -8.28 3.79
C MET A 83 -5.91 -8.26 4.95
N PHE A 84 -4.61 -8.24 4.68
CA PHE A 84 -3.59 -8.21 5.71
C PHE A 84 -3.62 -6.91 6.52
N VAL A 85 -3.80 -5.74 5.90
CA VAL A 85 -3.96 -4.48 6.65
C VAL A 85 -5.18 -4.54 7.56
N VAL A 86 -6.30 -5.09 7.08
CA VAL A 86 -7.52 -5.28 7.89
C VAL A 86 -7.27 -6.24 9.06
N ILE A 87 -6.64 -7.39 8.82
CA ILE A 87 -6.28 -8.38 9.85
C ILE A 87 -5.36 -7.76 10.89
N ILE A 88 -4.33 -7.02 10.46
CA ILE A 88 -3.39 -6.33 11.36
C ILE A 88 -4.13 -5.28 12.19
N TRP A 89 -5.05 -4.52 11.58
CA TRP A 89 -5.88 -3.56 12.32
C TRP A 89 -6.71 -4.27 13.40
N PHE A 90 -7.38 -5.38 13.07
CA PHE A 90 -8.15 -6.17 14.04
C PHE A 90 -7.26 -6.73 15.15
N GLY A 91 -6.06 -7.22 14.83
CA GLY A 91 -5.09 -7.68 15.83
C GLY A 91 -4.69 -6.58 16.80
N LEU A 92 -4.34 -5.39 16.30
CA LEU A 92 -4.00 -4.23 17.13
C LEU A 92 -5.18 -3.74 17.97
N ALA A 93 -6.38 -3.72 17.39
CA ALA A 93 -7.61 -3.39 18.11
C ALA A 93 -7.88 -4.39 19.25
N ALA A 94 -7.70 -5.69 19.00
CA ALA A 94 -7.86 -6.73 20.01
C ALA A 94 -6.86 -6.57 21.16
N PHE A 95 -5.58 -6.30 20.88
CA PHE A 95 -4.58 -6.02 21.91
C PHE A 95 -4.92 -4.78 22.74
N TYR A 96 -5.41 -3.71 22.09
CA TYR A 96 -5.84 -2.49 22.77
C TYR A 96 -7.00 -2.77 23.73
N LEU A 97 -8.05 -3.47 23.26
CA LEU A 97 -9.21 -3.83 24.06
C LEU A 97 -8.85 -4.79 25.20
N TYR A 98 -7.96 -5.76 24.94
CA TYR A 98 -7.46 -6.68 25.96
C TYR A 98 -6.74 -5.95 27.09
N LYS A 99 -5.83 -5.03 26.75
CA LYS A 99 -5.12 -4.20 27.72
C LYS A 99 -6.05 -3.30 28.53
N GLN A 100 -7.11 -2.78 27.90
CA GLN A 100 -8.10 -1.95 28.58
C GLN A 100 -8.97 -2.75 29.56
N ARG A 101 -9.31 -4.00 29.24
CA ARG A 101 -10.10 -4.89 30.12
C ARG A 101 -9.26 -5.47 31.27
N HIS A 102 -7.98 -5.71 31.02
CA HIS A 102 -7.04 -6.18 32.03
C HIS A 102 -5.99 -5.11 32.32
N PRO A 103 -6.34 -4.03 33.03
CA PRO A 103 -5.34 -3.13 33.58
C PRO A 103 -4.52 -3.95 34.58
N VAL A 104 -3.39 -4.47 34.10
CA VAL A 104 -2.54 -5.37 34.87
C VAL A 104 -2.19 -4.68 36.18
N ARG A 105 -2.56 -5.29 37.32
CA ARG A 105 -2.20 -4.86 38.69
C ARG A 105 -0.68 -4.95 38.96
N TYR A 106 0.17 -4.81 37.94
CA TYR A 106 1.60 -5.10 38.01
C TYR A 106 2.45 -3.99 38.63
N SER A 107 1.89 -2.84 39.00
CA SER A 107 2.67 -1.71 39.51
C SER A 107 2.98 -1.74 41.00
N GLN A 108 2.85 -2.87 41.72
CA GLN A 108 3.13 -2.87 43.16
C GLN A 108 4.28 -3.79 43.64
N HIS A 109 4.98 -4.53 42.77
CA HIS A 109 6.05 -5.43 43.26
C HIS A 109 7.45 -5.31 42.63
N GLN A 110 7.71 -4.38 41.70
CA GLN A 110 9.03 -4.29 41.05
C GLN A 110 9.85 -3.04 41.43
N SER A 111 9.68 -2.56 42.66
CA SER A 111 10.56 -1.57 43.29
C SER A 111 10.68 -1.82 44.79
N GLN A 112 11.08 -3.03 45.18
CA GLN A 112 11.91 -3.18 46.37
C GLN A 112 13.37 -3.16 45.89
N PRO A 113 14.12 -2.07 46.08
CA PRO A 113 15.57 -2.17 46.05
C PRO A 113 15.96 -3.14 47.16
N LEU A 114 16.48 -4.30 46.76
CA LEU A 114 17.09 -5.25 47.68
C LEU A 114 18.34 -4.55 48.23
N SER A 115 18.19 -3.88 49.37
CA SER A 115 19.29 -3.42 50.20
C SER A 115 20.05 -4.66 50.66
N GLN A 116 21.01 -5.13 49.85
CA GLN A 116 22.01 -6.06 50.34
C GLN A 116 23.00 -5.26 51.21
N PRO A 117 23.15 -5.60 52.49
CA PRO A 117 24.28 -5.13 53.28
C PRO A 117 25.52 -5.88 52.78
N GLU A 118 26.35 -5.20 51.99
CA GLU A 118 27.65 -5.72 51.58
C GLU A 118 28.56 -5.77 52.81
N LYS A 119 28.78 -7.00 53.29
CA LYS A 119 29.68 -7.36 54.37
C LYS A 119 31.08 -7.46 53.77
N SER A 120 31.90 -6.46 54.05
CA SER A 120 33.31 -6.39 53.72
C SER A 120 34.11 -7.43 54.50
N THR A 121 34.65 -8.48 53.86
CA THR A 121 35.77 -9.28 54.40
C THR A 121 36.53 -10.06 53.30
N THR A 122 37.76 -9.60 53.04
CA THR A 122 38.99 -10.35 52.69
C THR A 122 39.20 -10.95 51.29
N THR A 123 39.98 -10.19 50.52
CA THR A 123 41.21 -10.57 49.78
C THR A 123 41.45 -12.04 49.44
N ASP A 124 41.28 -12.38 48.16
CA ASP A 124 42.02 -13.46 47.49
C ASP A 124 42.39 -13.04 46.06
N PRO A 125 43.67 -13.08 45.64
CA PRO A 125 44.11 -12.72 44.30
C PRO A 125 44.27 -13.99 43.46
N HIS A 126 43.19 -14.51 42.87
CA HIS A 126 43.31 -15.47 41.76
C HIS A 126 42.38 -15.12 40.60
N ALA A 127 43.01 -15.00 39.45
CA ALA A 127 42.46 -14.54 38.18
C ALA A 127 41.22 -15.34 37.74
N SER A 128 40.05 -14.72 37.84
CA SER A 128 38.82 -15.21 37.22
C SER A 128 38.54 -14.39 35.96
N HIS A 129 38.62 -15.08 34.81
CA HIS A 129 38.32 -14.58 33.49
C HIS A 129 36.89 -14.02 33.44
N SER A 130 36.76 -12.69 33.41
CA SER A 130 35.50 -11.98 33.32
C SER A 130 34.89 -12.16 31.92
N GLN A 131 33.99 -13.14 31.79
CA GLN A 131 33.11 -13.22 30.63
C GLN A 131 32.28 -11.94 30.55
N PRO A 132 32.24 -11.26 29.38
CA PRO A 132 31.45 -10.05 29.23
C PRO A 132 29.98 -10.36 29.53
N PRO A 133 29.29 -9.52 30.31
CA PRO A 133 27.90 -9.75 30.68
C PRO A 133 27.07 -9.90 29.41
N GLN A 134 26.53 -11.10 29.19
CA GLN A 134 25.62 -11.34 28.08
C GLN A 134 24.43 -10.37 28.25
N PRO A 135 24.08 -9.60 27.20
CA PRO A 135 22.99 -8.64 27.30
C PRO A 135 21.72 -9.39 27.67
N ALA A 136 21.15 -9.04 28.83
CA ALA A 136 19.91 -9.63 29.31
C ALA A 136 18.87 -9.56 28.18
N VAL A 137 18.44 -10.74 27.70
CA VAL A 137 17.47 -10.86 26.61
C VAL A 137 16.15 -10.29 27.13
N GLN A 138 15.86 -9.05 26.74
CA GLN A 138 14.66 -8.33 27.15
C GLN A 138 13.45 -8.99 26.48
N ARG A 139 12.58 -9.63 27.27
CA ARG A 139 11.32 -10.24 26.81
C ARG A 139 10.54 -9.21 25.99
N LYS A 140 10.37 -9.44 24.69
CA LYS A 140 9.44 -8.66 23.89
C LYS A 140 8.05 -9.24 24.09
N GLY A 141 7.10 -8.44 24.58
CA GLY A 141 5.70 -8.88 24.60
C GLY A 141 5.17 -9.12 23.18
N HIS A 142 4.20 -10.03 23.00
CA HIS A 142 3.59 -10.34 21.69
C HIS A 142 3.15 -9.09 20.90
N GLN A 143 2.65 -8.05 21.60
CA GLN A 143 2.30 -6.78 20.95
C GLN A 143 3.50 -6.14 20.24
N ALA A 144 4.71 -6.22 20.80
CA ALA A 144 5.91 -5.67 20.19
C ALA A 144 6.31 -6.46 18.92
N VAL A 145 6.21 -7.79 18.96
CA VAL A 145 6.44 -8.66 17.78
C VAL A 145 5.44 -8.34 16.68
N PHE A 146 4.15 -8.18 17.03
CA PHE A 146 3.11 -7.85 16.07
C PHE A 146 3.29 -6.47 15.42
N VAL A 147 3.78 -5.48 16.18
CA VAL A 147 4.09 -4.16 15.61
C VAL A 147 5.37 -4.19 14.77
N ASP A 148 6.37 -4.99 15.14
CA ASP A 148 7.56 -5.23 14.30
C ASP A 148 7.15 -5.90 12.96
N PHE A 149 6.17 -6.83 12.96
CA PHE A 149 5.56 -7.38 11.75
C PHE A 149 4.88 -6.31 10.90
N LEU A 150 4.07 -5.42 11.49
CA LEU A 150 3.45 -4.30 10.76
C LEU A 150 4.50 -3.42 10.06
N VAL A 151 5.67 -3.20 10.66
CA VAL A 151 6.77 -2.46 10.02
C VAL A 151 7.29 -3.19 8.78
N GLN A 152 7.55 -4.50 8.89
CA GLN A 152 8.05 -5.30 7.75
C GLN A 152 7.01 -5.38 6.64
N PHE A 153 5.76 -5.64 7.01
CA PHE A 153 4.62 -5.64 6.09
C PHE A 153 4.49 -4.32 5.33
N HIS A 154 4.56 -3.18 6.03
CA HIS A 154 4.46 -1.85 5.41
C HIS A 154 5.62 -1.57 4.45
N LYS A 155 6.83 -2.06 4.75
CA LYS A 155 7.98 -1.96 3.82
C LYS A 155 7.73 -2.76 2.55
N ALA A 156 7.36 -4.04 2.69
CA ALA A 156 7.03 -4.91 1.56
C ALA A 156 5.90 -4.31 0.70
N GLN A 157 4.87 -3.77 1.35
CA GLN A 157 3.76 -3.08 0.72
C GLN A 157 4.20 -1.85 -0.08
N CYS A 158 5.08 -1.00 0.48
CA CYS A 158 5.62 0.16 -0.23
C CYS A 158 6.45 -0.24 -1.46
N TYR A 159 7.29 -1.27 -1.33
CA TYR A 159 8.09 -1.78 -2.46
C TYR A 159 7.21 -2.37 -3.55
N PHE A 160 6.27 -3.24 -3.18
CA PHE A 160 5.32 -3.83 -4.11
C PHE A 160 4.53 -2.75 -4.87
N SER A 161 3.94 -1.81 -4.14
CA SER A 161 3.19 -0.70 -4.72
C SER A 161 4.07 0.13 -5.66
N SER A 162 5.27 0.53 -5.23
CA SER A 162 6.16 1.35 -6.05
C SER A 162 6.54 0.65 -7.36
N THR A 163 6.86 -0.65 -7.31
CA THR A 163 7.15 -1.45 -8.50
C THR A 163 5.98 -1.46 -9.47
N LEU A 164 4.74 -1.63 -9.00
CA LEU A 164 3.55 -1.58 -9.85
C LEU A 164 3.34 -0.21 -10.48
N GLN A 165 3.58 0.87 -9.74
CA GLN A 165 3.47 2.22 -10.31
C GLN A 165 4.53 2.49 -11.37
N ILE A 166 5.78 2.05 -11.15
CA ILE A 166 6.86 2.15 -12.15
C ILE A 166 6.49 1.33 -13.39
N ALA A 167 6.05 0.09 -13.21
CA ALA A 167 5.62 -0.77 -14.31
C ALA A 167 4.47 -0.12 -15.10
N SER A 168 3.51 0.48 -14.42
CA SER A 168 2.40 1.21 -15.04
C SER A 168 2.88 2.40 -15.87
N LEU A 169 3.87 3.16 -15.40
CA LEU A 169 4.48 4.26 -16.16
C LEU A 169 5.26 3.74 -17.38
N SER A 170 6.00 2.65 -17.23
CA SER A 170 6.77 2.02 -18.31
C SER A 170 5.89 1.36 -19.38
N TYR A 171 4.66 0.98 -19.03
CA TYR A 171 3.68 0.39 -19.95
C TYR A 171 3.16 1.38 -21.02
N GLY A 172 3.59 2.65 -21.00
CA GLY A 172 3.16 3.65 -21.97
C GLY A 172 1.80 4.26 -21.60
N ILE A 173 1.58 4.53 -20.32
CA ILE A 173 0.32 5.00 -19.74
C ILE A 173 -0.34 6.18 -20.48
N PHE A 174 0.46 7.01 -21.15
CA PHE A 174 0.02 8.19 -21.89
C PHE A 174 -0.80 7.86 -23.16
N ASP A 175 -0.55 6.70 -23.76
CA ASP A 175 -1.22 6.22 -24.98
C ASP A 175 -2.23 5.10 -24.68
N THR A 176 -2.50 4.82 -23.40
CA THR A 176 -3.22 3.60 -23.02
C THR A 176 -4.69 3.58 -23.41
N ASP A 177 -5.13 2.37 -23.78
CA ASP A 177 -6.53 2.04 -23.96
C ASP A 177 -7.31 2.24 -22.67
N MET A 178 -8.57 2.65 -22.82
CA MET A 178 -9.46 2.83 -21.68
C MET A 178 -9.62 1.55 -20.84
N LEU A 179 -9.47 0.36 -21.43
CA LEU A 179 -9.50 -0.92 -20.71
C LEU A 179 -8.42 -0.98 -19.62
N VAL A 180 -7.21 -0.61 -20.04
CA VAL A 180 -6.02 -0.57 -19.21
C VAL A 180 -6.20 0.52 -18.17
N THR A 181 -6.70 1.70 -18.57
CA THR A 181 -6.97 2.79 -17.62
C THR A 181 -7.92 2.37 -16.50
N PHE A 182 -9.04 1.72 -16.83
CA PHE A 182 -10.03 1.26 -15.86
C PHE A 182 -9.48 0.20 -14.90
N SER A 183 -8.57 -0.65 -15.39
CA SER A 183 -7.94 -1.69 -14.57
C SER A 183 -6.82 -1.12 -13.69
N LEU A 184 -6.06 -0.13 -14.19
CA LEU A 184 -4.95 0.48 -13.48
C LEU A 184 -5.39 1.48 -12.41
N ILE A 185 -6.55 2.14 -12.53
CA ILE A 185 -7.00 3.11 -11.51
C ILE A 185 -7.20 2.46 -10.12
N PRO A 186 -7.90 1.32 -9.99
CA PRO A 186 -7.97 0.57 -8.74
C PRO A 186 -6.59 0.16 -8.20
N ILE A 187 -5.65 -0.17 -9.09
CA ILE A 187 -4.27 -0.52 -8.73
C ILE A 187 -3.51 0.71 -8.19
N ALA A 188 -3.61 1.86 -8.86
CA ALA A 188 -3.02 3.12 -8.42
C ALA A 188 -3.56 3.56 -7.05
N THR A 189 -4.88 3.46 -6.85
CA THR A 189 -5.51 3.75 -5.54
C THR A 189 -5.06 2.78 -4.45
N ASN A 190 -4.63 1.56 -4.78
CA ASN A 190 -4.06 0.62 -3.80
C ASN A 190 -2.71 1.08 -3.26
N GLY A 191 -1.95 1.78 -4.10
CA GLY A 191 -0.69 2.38 -3.68
C GLY A 191 -0.87 3.57 -2.74
N VAL A 192 -2.11 4.03 -2.56
CA VAL A 192 -2.46 5.15 -1.69
C VAL A 192 -3.19 4.65 -0.45
N LEU A 193 -4.37 4.05 -0.59
CA LEU A 193 -5.29 3.84 0.54
C LEU A 193 -4.71 2.92 1.63
N PRO A 194 -4.43 1.62 1.37
CA PRO A 194 -3.90 0.74 2.41
C PRO A 194 -2.47 1.10 2.82
N VAL A 195 -1.68 1.76 1.96
CA VAL A 195 -0.31 2.21 2.32
C VAL A 195 -0.41 3.31 3.37
N VAL A 196 -1.26 4.30 3.14
CA VAL A 196 -1.51 5.35 4.14
C VAL A 196 -2.18 4.77 5.37
N PHE A 197 -3.10 3.81 5.24
CA PHE A 197 -3.73 3.17 6.39
C PHE A 197 -2.71 2.46 7.28
N ALA A 198 -1.85 1.61 6.73
CA ALA A 198 -0.77 0.96 7.46
C ALA A 198 0.17 1.98 8.13
N PHE A 199 0.47 3.09 7.44
CA PHE A 199 1.26 4.19 8.01
C PHE A 199 0.55 4.89 9.18
N VAL A 200 -0.77 5.08 9.13
CA VAL A 200 -1.58 5.60 10.25
C VAL A 200 -1.45 4.67 11.46
N LEU A 201 -1.52 3.35 11.27
CA LEU A 201 -1.34 2.37 12.33
C LEU A 201 0.06 2.46 12.96
N LEU A 202 1.10 2.58 12.14
CA LEU A 202 2.49 2.75 12.58
C LEU A 202 2.72 4.05 13.33
N PHE A 203 2.09 5.13 12.89
CA PHE A 203 2.18 6.44 13.54
C PHE A 203 1.53 6.41 14.93
N TYR A 204 0.33 5.83 15.05
CA TYR A 204 -0.37 5.69 16.33
C TYR A 204 0.44 4.89 17.36
N HIS A 205 1.14 3.83 16.92
CA HIS A 205 1.98 3.00 17.79
C HIS A 205 3.40 3.57 18.01
N ASN A 206 3.69 4.80 17.57
CA ASN A 206 4.99 5.46 17.69
C ASN A 206 6.17 4.67 17.06
N ARG A 207 5.91 3.79 16.09
CA ARG A 207 6.94 2.98 15.39
C ARG A 207 7.27 3.50 14.00
N SER A 208 6.66 4.61 13.61
CA SER A 208 6.98 5.32 12.38
C SER A 208 8.38 5.97 12.43
N THR A 209 9.39 5.29 11.90
CA THR A 209 10.74 5.85 11.72
C THR A 209 10.81 6.79 10.51
N MET A 210 11.91 7.54 10.34
CA MET A 210 12.05 8.54 9.25
C MET A 210 12.20 7.87 7.89
N ASP A 211 12.96 6.78 7.80
CA ASP A 211 13.10 5.89 6.64
C ASP A 211 11.74 5.40 6.14
N ILE A 212 10.90 4.86 7.03
CA ILE A 212 9.54 4.43 6.67
C ILE A 212 8.70 5.61 6.17
N THR A 213 8.85 6.78 6.78
CA THR A 213 8.09 7.98 6.38
C THR A 213 8.48 8.43 4.98
N ILE A 214 9.78 8.51 4.68
CA ILE A 214 10.28 8.86 3.35
C ILE A 214 9.79 7.84 2.32
N LEU A 215 9.92 6.55 2.61
CA LEU A 215 9.46 5.47 1.74
C LEU A 215 7.95 5.59 1.45
N THR A 216 7.15 5.88 2.47
CA THR A 216 5.68 6.07 2.34
C THR A 216 5.36 7.27 1.46
N VAL A 217 6.05 8.41 1.67
CA VAL A 217 5.81 9.64 0.90
C VAL A 217 6.22 9.46 -0.56
N CYS A 218 7.35 8.82 -0.83
CA CYS A 218 7.78 8.50 -2.19
C CYS A 218 6.78 7.57 -2.89
N THR A 219 6.33 6.51 -2.20
CA THR A 219 5.33 5.58 -2.73
C THR A 219 4.00 6.28 -3.02
N TRP A 220 3.52 7.11 -2.09
CA TRP A 220 2.29 7.90 -2.26
C TRP A 220 2.40 8.90 -3.41
N ALA A 221 3.53 9.60 -3.54
CA ALA A 221 3.74 10.58 -4.60
C ALA A 221 3.73 9.90 -5.98
N LEU A 222 4.40 8.74 -6.09
CA LEU A 222 4.42 7.95 -7.31
C LEU A 222 3.04 7.39 -7.65
N ALA A 223 2.32 6.83 -6.67
CA ALA A 223 0.95 6.35 -6.87
C ALA A 223 -0.02 7.48 -7.22
N SER A 224 0.17 8.67 -6.65
CA SER A 224 -0.63 9.86 -6.98
C SER A 224 -0.34 10.35 -8.40
N LEU A 225 0.92 10.33 -8.84
CA LEU A 225 1.29 10.68 -10.22
C LEU A 225 0.58 9.76 -11.22
N VAL A 226 0.70 8.44 -11.03
CA VAL A 226 0.04 7.45 -11.89
C VAL A 226 -1.47 7.61 -11.85
N TYR A 227 -2.04 7.77 -10.65
CA TYR A 227 -3.48 7.98 -10.47
C TYR A 227 -4.00 9.19 -11.25
N TRP A 228 -3.34 10.35 -11.15
CA TRP A 228 -3.79 11.56 -11.83
C TRP A 228 -3.61 11.49 -13.35
N ILE A 229 -2.55 10.86 -13.85
CA ILE A 229 -2.38 10.58 -15.27
C ILE A 229 -3.57 9.74 -15.77
N LEU A 230 -3.84 8.61 -15.12
CA LEU A 230 -4.96 7.73 -15.48
C LEU A 230 -6.32 8.43 -15.37
N TYR A 231 -6.53 9.17 -14.29
CA TYR A 231 -7.78 9.88 -14.04
C TYR A 231 -8.02 10.97 -15.09
N SER A 232 -6.97 11.64 -15.57
CA SER A 232 -7.09 12.64 -16.64
C SER A 232 -7.66 12.06 -17.94
N HIS A 233 -7.44 10.78 -18.23
CA HIS A 233 -8.03 10.09 -19.40
C HIS A 233 -9.52 9.74 -19.19
N VAL A 234 -10.00 9.70 -17.94
CA VAL A 234 -11.40 9.38 -17.60
C VAL A 234 -12.29 10.63 -17.55
N VAL A 235 -11.77 11.78 -17.13
CA VAL A 235 -12.49 13.06 -17.00
C VAL A 235 -13.14 13.60 -18.29
N PRO A 236 -12.50 13.56 -19.49
CA PRO A 236 -13.03 14.25 -20.68
C PRO A 236 -14.34 13.68 -21.22
N ILE A 237 -14.91 12.63 -20.62
CA ILE A 237 -16.17 12.02 -21.08
C ILE A 237 -17.42 12.88 -20.74
N ASN A 238 -17.34 13.86 -19.84
CA ASN A 238 -18.56 14.34 -19.14
C ASN A 238 -18.84 15.84 -19.10
N GLN A 239 -18.07 16.72 -19.76
CA GLN A 239 -18.26 18.16 -19.53
C GLN A 239 -19.45 18.80 -20.29
N ASP A 240 -20.11 18.11 -21.23
CA ASP A 240 -21.10 18.79 -22.11
C ASP A 240 -22.54 18.20 -22.13
N PHE A 241 -22.92 17.23 -21.28
CA PHE A 241 -24.10 16.41 -21.57
C PHE A 241 -25.14 16.31 -20.44
N THR A 242 -26.17 17.15 -20.48
CA THR A 242 -27.28 17.21 -19.52
C THR A 242 -28.51 16.36 -19.88
N GLY A 243 -28.47 15.57 -20.97
CA GLY A 243 -29.60 14.73 -21.40
C GLY A 243 -29.43 13.21 -21.13
N ASP A 244 -30.51 12.53 -20.73
CA ASP A 244 -30.52 11.06 -20.52
C ASP A 244 -30.17 10.25 -21.78
N GLY A 245 -30.46 10.80 -22.98
CA GLY A 245 -30.05 10.22 -24.26
C GLY A 245 -28.53 10.24 -24.50
N GLU A 246 -27.79 11.10 -23.79
CA GLU A 246 -26.36 11.33 -24.04
C GLU A 246 -25.42 10.57 -23.08
N ARG A 247 -25.94 10.08 -21.95
CA ARG A 247 -25.24 9.04 -21.15
C ARG A 247 -24.92 7.80 -22.00
N TYR A 248 -25.77 7.50 -22.98
CA TYR A 248 -25.53 6.43 -23.95
C TYR A 248 -24.36 6.74 -24.88
N ARG A 249 -24.11 8.01 -25.25
CA ARG A 249 -22.97 8.40 -26.09
C ARG A 249 -21.64 8.23 -25.37
N ALA A 250 -21.54 8.58 -24.09
CA ALA A 250 -20.35 8.37 -23.28
C ALA A 250 -19.98 6.88 -23.17
N TYR A 251 -20.98 6.02 -22.93
CA TYR A 251 -20.79 4.57 -22.93
C TYR A 251 -20.43 4.04 -24.31
N GLN A 252 -21.08 4.54 -25.37
CA GLN A 252 -20.74 4.16 -26.74
C GLN A 252 -19.33 4.60 -27.12
N GLN A 253 -18.86 5.77 -26.70
CA GLN A 253 -17.48 6.21 -26.90
C GLN A 253 -16.49 5.37 -26.10
N PHE A 254 -16.84 5.01 -24.86
CA PHE A 254 -16.05 4.10 -24.05
C PHE A 254 -15.92 2.73 -24.72
N MET A 255 -17.04 2.10 -25.07
CA MET A 255 -17.05 0.83 -25.79
C MET A 255 -16.37 0.95 -27.16
N TYR A 256 -16.59 2.04 -27.89
CA TYR A 256 -15.95 2.28 -29.17
C TYR A 256 -14.43 2.33 -29.02
N LYS A 257 -13.92 3.02 -27.99
CA LYS A 257 -12.49 3.04 -27.66
C LYS A 257 -11.98 1.66 -27.19
N LEU A 258 -12.76 0.92 -26.41
CA LEU A 258 -12.44 -0.48 -26.07
C LEU A 258 -12.43 -1.39 -27.30
N THR A 259 -13.24 -1.09 -28.32
CA THR A 259 -13.26 -1.77 -29.61
C THR A 259 -12.43 -1.04 -30.66
N ALA A 260 -11.59 -0.07 -30.30
CA ALA A 260 -10.70 0.62 -31.24
C ALA A 260 -9.24 0.21 -31.04
N LEU A 261 -8.98 -0.76 -30.15
CA LEU A 261 -7.67 -1.41 -30.01
C LEU A 261 -7.10 -1.72 -31.40
N ASP A 262 -5.90 -1.20 -31.62
CA ASP A 262 -5.35 -0.95 -32.94
C ASP A 262 -5.03 -2.27 -33.66
N ALA A 263 -5.96 -2.73 -34.51
CA ALA A 263 -5.83 -3.97 -35.27
C ALA A 263 -5.80 -3.67 -36.77
N CYS A 264 -4.59 -3.61 -37.34
CA CYS A 264 -4.33 -3.43 -38.78
C CYS A 264 -5.16 -2.30 -39.43
N GLY A 265 -4.87 -1.06 -39.05
CA GLY A 265 -5.40 0.14 -39.70
C GLY A 265 -6.23 1.06 -38.81
N GLY A 266 -6.09 0.99 -37.48
CA GLY A 266 -6.75 1.92 -36.55
C GLY A 266 -8.10 1.46 -35.99
N TYR A 267 -8.58 0.25 -36.31
CA TYR A 267 -9.93 -0.20 -35.93
C TYR A 267 -9.93 -1.66 -35.48
N SER A 268 -10.62 -1.98 -34.38
CA SER A 268 -10.80 -3.39 -33.99
C SER A 268 -11.90 -4.04 -34.81
N ALA A 269 -11.72 -5.32 -35.12
CA ALA A 269 -12.74 -6.16 -35.73
C ALA A 269 -14.07 -6.20 -34.94
N LEU A 270 -14.04 -5.88 -33.63
CA LEU A 270 -15.22 -5.82 -32.77
C LEU A 270 -16.19 -4.69 -33.12
N ALA A 271 -15.72 -3.63 -33.78
CA ALA A 271 -16.58 -2.51 -34.19
C ALA A 271 -17.66 -2.95 -35.21
N VAL A 272 -17.48 -4.09 -35.88
CA VAL A 272 -18.41 -4.63 -36.88
C VAL A 272 -19.59 -5.38 -36.23
N CYS A 273 -19.54 -5.70 -34.93
CA CYS A 273 -20.55 -6.50 -34.26
C CYS A 273 -21.83 -5.69 -33.94
N PRO A 274 -23.00 -5.98 -34.57
CA PRO A 274 -24.19 -5.12 -34.50
C PRO A 274 -25.00 -5.22 -33.19
N ARG A 275 -24.69 -6.18 -32.29
CA ARG A 275 -25.50 -6.46 -31.08
C ARG A 275 -24.74 -6.60 -29.76
N ASN A 276 -23.41 -6.44 -29.74
CA ASN A 276 -22.62 -6.68 -28.52
C ASN A 276 -22.75 -5.58 -27.45
N PHE A 277 -23.39 -4.45 -27.77
CA PHE A 277 -23.47 -3.29 -26.87
C PHE A 277 -24.52 -3.38 -25.76
N GLU A 278 -25.38 -4.41 -25.76
CA GLU A 278 -26.41 -4.57 -24.72
C GLU A 278 -25.94 -5.44 -23.54
N LEU A 279 -25.01 -6.39 -23.77
CA LEU A 279 -24.48 -7.22 -22.69
C LEU A 279 -23.55 -6.39 -21.77
N GLY A 280 -23.83 -6.39 -20.47
CA GLY A 280 -22.98 -5.75 -19.46
C GLY A 280 -23.06 -4.22 -19.39
N LYS A 281 -23.94 -3.59 -20.17
CA LYS A 281 -24.08 -2.13 -20.23
C LYS A 281 -24.40 -1.48 -18.89
N ARG A 282 -25.34 -2.08 -18.13
CA ARG A 282 -25.70 -1.60 -16.79
C ARG A 282 -24.52 -1.74 -15.81
N ASP A 283 -23.84 -2.87 -15.85
CA ASP A 283 -22.73 -3.17 -14.94
C ASP A 283 -21.52 -2.26 -15.23
N ILE A 284 -21.16 -2.08 -16.50
CA ILE A 284 -20.06 -1.21 -16.92
C ILE A 284 -20.38 0.26 -16.64
N SER A 285 -21.62 0.70 -16.88
CA SER A 285 -22.03 2.09 -16.59
C SER A 285 -22.00 2.37 -15.08
N GLY A 286 -22.54 1.45 -14.27
CA GLY A 286 -22.48 1.52 -12.81
C GLY A 286 -21.04 1.51 -12.30
N ALA A 287 -20.21 0.63 -12.84
CA ALA A 287 -18.79 0.55 -12.54
C ALA A 287 -18.04 1.84 -12.86
N SER A 288 -18.23 2.39 -14.06
CA SER A 288 -17.60 3.64 -14.47
C SER A 288 -18.04 4.80 -13.59
N HIS A 289 -19.31 4.84 -13.20
CA HIS A 289 -19.81 5.89 -12.32
C HIS A 289 -19.17 5.76 -10.93
N ASN A 290 -19.17 4.56 -10.36
CA ASN A 290 -18.56 4.29 -9.05
C ASN A 290 -17.06 4.59 -9.06
N LEU A 291 -16.34 4.21 -10.12
CA LEU A 291 -14.92 4.49 -10.25
C LEU A 291 -14.66 6.00 -10.29
N ARG A 292 -15.41 6.77 -11.09
CA ARG A 292 -15.26 8.23 -11.17
C ARG A 292 -15.59 8.96 -9.88
N ALA A 293 -16.63 8.52 -9.17
CA ALA A 293 -17.08 9.18 -7.94
C ALA A 293 -16.24 8.77 -6.73
N MET A 294 -15.95 7.48 -6.57
CA MET A 294 -15.35 6.94 -5.35
C MET A 294 -13.83 7.10 -5.31
N THR A 295 -13.12 6.95 -6.43
CA THR A 295 -11.65 7.00 -6.40
C THR A 295 -11.09 8.37 -5.99
N PRO A 296 -11.65 9.53 -6.41
CA PRO A 296 -11.16 10.82 -5.94
C PRO A 296 -11.45 11.06 -4.47
N ILE A 297 -12.57 10.55 -3.95
CA ILE A 297 -12.93 10.64 -2.53
C ILE A 297 -11.91 9.85 -1.69
N ILE A 298 -11.66 8.59 -2.08
CA ILE A 298 -10.69 7.70 -1.43
C ILE A 298 -9.29 8.32 -1.45
N TRP A 299 -8.85 8.85 -2.60
CA TRP A 299 -7.56 9.49 -2.75
C TRP A 299 -7.44 10.76 -1.89
N SER A 300 -8.45 11.62 -1.90
CA SER A 300 -8.45 12.88 -1.15
C SER A 300 -8.42 12.64 0.36
N PHE A 301 -9.28 11.74 0.86
CA PHE A 301 -9.32 11.37 2.27
C PHE A 301 -7.96 10.82 2.75
N SER A 302 -7.38 9.89 2.00
CA SER A 302 -6.08 9.30 2.33
C SER A 302 -4.97 10.35 2.33
N SER A 303 -4.96 11.23 1.33
CA SER A 303 -3.95 12.29 1.20
C SER A 303 -4.04 13.31 2.35
N ILE A 304 -5.26 13.70 2.75
CA ILE A 304 -5.47 14.58 3.90
C ILE A 304 -4.93 13.93 5.19
N CYS A 305 -5.21 12.64 5.42
CA CYS A 305 -4.70 11.91 6.57
C CYS A 305 -3.16 11.85 6.58
N LEU A 306 -2.55 11.57 5.42
CA LEU A 306 -1.10 11.53 5.28
C LEU A 306 -0.49 12.90 5.61
N VAL A 307 -1.00 13.98 5.01
CA VAL A 307 -0.52 15.35 5.27
C VAL A 307 -0.67 15.70 6.76
N ALA A 308 -1.79 15.36 7.39
CA ALA A 308 -2.00 15.59 8.82
C ALA A 308 -0.95 14.87 9.69
N ILE A 309 -0.62 13.62 9.37
CA ILE A 309 0.42 12.86 10.08
C ILE A 309 1.80 13.47 9.86
N LEU A 310 2.13 13.85 8.63
CA LEU A 310 3.41 14.49 8.30
C LEU A 310 3.58 15.82 9.04
N LEU A 311 2.54 16.65 9.06
CA LEU A 311 2.52 17.90 9.83
C LEU A 311 2.73 17.62 11.32
N GLY A 312 2.05 16.61 11.87
CA GLY A 312 2.24 16.16 13.26
C GLY A 312 3.69 15.78 13.57
N LYS A 313 4.35 15.04 12.66
CA LYS A 313 5.77 14.69 12.77
C LYS A 313 6.68 15.90 12.69
N VAL A 314 6.47 16.79 11.74
CA VAL A 314 7.28 18.00 11.55
C VAL A 314 7.18 18.91 12.79
N ILE A 315 5.99 19.06 13.36
CA ILE A 315 5.78 19.83 14.60
C ILE A 315 6.53 19.18 15.76
N LYS A 316 6.44 17.84 15.93
CA LYS A 316 7.17 17.10 16.97
C LYS A 316 8.69 17.26 16.81
N TRP A 317 9.19 17.15 15.59
CA TRP A 317 10.62 17.31 15.27
C TRP A 317 11.12 18.74 15.53
N ARG A 318 10.36 19.76 15.12
CA ARG A 318 10.71 21.17 15.38
C ARG A 318 10.77 21.50 16.87
N ARG A 319 9.87 20.93 17.68
CA ARG A 319 9.87 21.10 19.14
C ARG A 319 11.00 20.33 19.84
N GLY A 320 11.38 19.18 19.30
CA GLY A 320 12.44 18.33 19.85
C GLY A 320 13.86 18.81 19.56
N ARG A 321 14.06 19.81 18.70
CA ARG A 321 15.39 20.42 18.55
C ARG A 321 15.71 21.15 19.85
N PRO A 322 16.72 20.71 20.64
CA PRO A 322 17.18 21.49 21.77
C PRO A 322 17.55 22.85 21.21
N ARG A 323 16.84 23.88 21.67
CA ARG A 323 17.18 25.27 21.38
C ARG A 323 18.63 25.35 21.84
N LYS A 324 19.59 25.44 20.90
CA LYS A 324 20.99 25.73 21.22
C LYS A 324 20.94 27.06 21.95
N SER A 325 20.81 26.98 23.26
CA SER A 325 20.82 28.13 24.14
C SER A 325 22.17 28.75 23.89
N SER A 326 22.15 29.89 23.21
CA SER A 326 23.29 30.78 23.05
C SER A 326 23.63 31.41 24.42
N SER A 327 23.85 30.57 25.43
CA SER A 327 24.32 30.93 26.77
C SER A 327 25.80 30.60 26.93
N GLY A 328 26.56 30.68 25.83
CA GLY A 328 28.02 30.55 25.78
C GLY A 328 28.76 31.89 25.75
N GLN A 329 28.12 32.99 26.16
CA GLN A 329 28.73 34.33 26.15
C GLN A 329 28.58 35.07 27.50
N SER A 330 28.77 34.36 28.62
CA SER A 330 28.99 35.01 29.92
C SER A 330 29.92 34.19 30.83
N LYS A 331 31.14 33.91 30.35
CA LYS A 331 32.23 33.41 31.20
C LYS A 331 33.60 33.95 30.74
N TYR A 332 33.66 35.23 30.41
CA TYR A 332 34.89 36.01 30.33
C TYR A 332 34.64 37.43 30.87
N ARG A 333 34.13 37.53 32.10
CA ARG A 333 34.23 38.77 32.86
C ARG A 333 34.40 38.42 34.34
N GLN A 334 35.46 38.97 34.92
CA GLN A 334 35.90 38.90 36.32
C GLN A 334 36.60 37.62 36.78
N VAL A 335 37.92 37.53 36.51
CA VAL A 335 38.93 37.39 37.58
C VAL A 335 40.17 38.17 37.17
N LYS A 336 40.20 39.46 37.53
CA LYS A 336 41.45 40.19 37.81
C LYS A 336 41.12 41.35 38.75
N SER A 337 41.03 41.02 40.04
CA SER A 337 41.29 41.96 41.12
C SER A 337 42.05 41.16 42.16
N GLY A 338 43.27 41.59 42.44
CA GLY A 338 44.19 40.89 43.32
C GLY A 338 44.10 41.35 44.77
N SER A 339 45.12 40.86 45.49
CA SER A 339 45.66 41.24 46.79
C SER A 339 44.86 40.90 48.05
N ASP A 340 45.43 39.89 48.72
CA ASP A 340 45.78 39.86 50.15
C ASP A 340 44.67 39.70 51.19
N ALA A 341 44.74 38.57 51.91
CA ALA A 341 44.89 38.49 53.38
C ALA A 341 44.35 37.16 53.92
N GLU A 342 45.06 36.67 54.93
CA GLU A 342 44.81 35.45 55.72
C GLU A 342 43.41 35.41 56.34
N ALA A 343 42.85 34.20 56.49
CA ALA A 343 42.55 33.60 57.79
C ALA A 343 41.59 32.41 57.65
N GLU A 344 42.04 31.32 58.28
CA GLU A 344 41.35 30.13 58.74
C GLU A 344 39.99 30.42 59.40
N THR A 345 38.92 29.74 58.96
CA THR A 345 37.83 29.30 59.86
C THR A 345 36.94 28.26 59.19
N ASP A 346 36.83 27.10 59.84
CA ASP A 346 35.84 26.06 59.59
C ASP A 346 34.41 26.59 59.79
N ALA A 347 33.57 26.40 58.78
CA ALA A 347 32.12 26.48 58.94
C ALA A 347 31.45 25.60 57.87
N GLU A 348 31.11 24.40 58.32
CA GLU A 348 30.20 23.45 57.68
C GLU A 348 28.82 24.11 57.51
N ALA A 349 28.48 24.47 56.27
CA ALA A 349 27.17 24.98 55.90
C ALA A 349 26.56 24.04 54.85
N ASP A 350 25.59 23.26 55.31
CA ASP A 350 24.67 22.46 54.50
C ASP A 350 23.96 23.33 53.45
N VAL A 351 24.52 23.36 52.24
CA VAL A 351 23.84 23.91 51.06
C VAL A 351 22.90 22.83 50.52
N HIS A 352 21.70 22.80 51.08
CA HIS A 352 20.54 22.17 50.47
C HIS A 352 20.32 22.80 49.09
N THR A 353 20.93 22.19 48.07
CA THR A 353 20.66 22.49 46.66
C THR A 353 19.32 21.84 46.34
N SER A 354 18.23 22.52 46.72
CA SER A 354 16.90 22.24 46.23
C SER A 354 16.90 22.46 44.72
N SER A 355 17.18 21.38 43.99
CA SER A 355 16.85 21.26 42.57
C SER A 355 15.33 21.35 42.45
N GLU A 356 14.83 22.59 42.39
CA GLU A 356 13.55 22.89 41.79
C GLU A 356 13.60 22.33 40.37
N THR A 357 13.07 21.12 40.24
CA THR A 357 12.74 20.52 38.96
C THR A 357 11.69 21.44 38.37
N ILE A 358 12.15 22.40 37.55
CA ILE A 358 11.30 23.26 36.74
C ILE A 358 10.45 22.32 35.89
N GLN A 359 9.26 22.00 36.39
CA GLN A 359 8.19 21.36 35.65
C GLN A 359 7.81 22.33 34.56
N THR A 360 8.50 22.20 33.42
CA THR A 360 8.13 22.91 32.22
C THR A 360 6.64 22.61 31.94
N PRO A 361 5.79 23.64 31.87
CA PRO A 361 4.36 23.46 31.69
C PRO A 361 4.14 22.81 30.32
N ASN A 362 3.74 21.54 30.34
CA ASN A 362 3.39 20.79 29.13
C ASN A 362 2.32 21.57 28.35
N PRO A 363 2.57 21.98 27.09
CA PRO A 363 1.62 22.79 26.36
C PRO A 363 0.33 22.02 25.99
N PRO A 364 -0.82 22.70 25.92
CA PRO A 364 -2.17 22.13 25.91
C PRO A 364 -2.63 21.54 24.56
N LEU A 365 -1.73 21.18 23.65
CA LEU A 365 -2.12 20.81 22.28
C LEU A 365 -2.65 19.37 22.12
N PHE A 366 -2.63 18.56 23.19
CA PHE A 366 -3.29 17.25 23.28
C PHE A 366 -4.09 17.11 24.60
N ARG A 367 -4.84 18.15 24.97
CA ARG A 367 -5.51 18.22 26.29
C ARG A 367 -6.62 17.19 26.53
N THR A 368 -6.91 16.28 25.60
CA THR A 368 -7.54 15.01 25.97
C THR A 368 -6.98 13.87 25.13
N HIS A 369 -6.24 12.96 25.76
CA HIS A 369 -5.87 11.64 25.21
C HIS A 369 -7.11 10.92 24.62
N ARG A 370 -8.30 11.23 25.13
CA ARG A 370 -9.60 10.77 24.61
C ARG A 370 -9.91 11.28 23.20
N ALA A 371 -9.73 12.58 22.91
CA ALA A 371 -10.02 13.13 21.58
C ALA A 371 -9.11 12.55 20.50
N ALA A 372 -7.82 12.38 20.80
CA ALA A 372 -6.87 11.73 19.87
C ALA A 372 -7.24 10.26 19.63
N SER A 373 -7.66 9.54 20.67
CA SER A 373 -8.14 8.17 20.54
C SER A 373 -9.42 8.08 19.70
N ILE A 374 -10.38 8.98 19.91
CA ILE A 374 -11.64 9.03 19.13
C ILE A 374 -11.35 9.32 17.66
N ALA A 375 -10.50 10.33 17.38
CA ALA A 375 -10.10 10.68 16.03
C ALA A 375 -9.40 9.51 15.32
N TYR A 376 -8.53 8.77 16.03
CA TYR A 376 -7.90 7.56 15.50
C TYR A 376 -8.96 6.52 15.10
N TRP A 377 -9.89 6.16 16.00
CA TRP A 377 -10.92 5.16 15.70
C TRP A 377 -11.80 5.55 14.51
N ILE A 378 -12.29 6.79 14.48
CA ILE A 378 -13.08 7.32 13.36
C ILE A 378 -12.28 7.22 12.06
N THR A 379 -11.02 7.69 12.08
CA THR A 379 -10.14 7.64 10.91
C THR A 379 -9.95 6.21 10.42
N THR A 380 -9.69 5.25 11.32
CA THR A 380 -9.51 3.84 10.94
C THR A 380 -10.79 3.20 10.40
N ILE A 381 -11.97 3.55 10.92
CA ILE A 381 -13.25 3.07 10.39
C ILE A 381 -13.48 3.61 8.97
N CYS A 382 -13.16 4.89 8.73
CA CYS A 382 -13.20 5.46 7.38
C CYS A 382 -12.24 4.75 6.41
N PHE A 383 -11.04 4.38 6.86
CA PHE A 383 -10.12 3.57 6.05
C PHE A 383 -10.68 2.18 5.73
N LEU A 384 -11.31 1.50 6.70
CA LEU A 384 -11.96 0.20 6.48
C LEU A 384 -13.12 0.30 5.47
N ALA A 385 -13.95 1.35 5.58
CA ALA A 385 -14.98 1.64 4.59
C ALA A 385 -14.37 1.90 3.20
N GLY A 386 -13.26 2.66 3.14
CA GLY A 386 -12.45 2.84 1.93
C GLY A 386 -12.01 1.52 1.31
N ILE A 387 -11.47 0.60 2.10
CA ILE A 387 -11.01 -0.72 1.62
C ILE A 387 -12.19 -1.51 1.08
N GLY A 388 -13.34 -1.51 1.78
CA GLY A 388 -14.56 -2.16 1.30
C GLY A 388 -15.04 -1.61 -0.04
N MET A 389 -15.03 -0.28 -0.20
CA MET A 389 -15.35 0.38 -1.47
C MET A 389 -14.37 -0.01 -2.58
N GLN A 390 -13.08 -0.08 -2.28
CA GLN A 390 -12.05 -0.42 -3.26
C GLN A 390 -12.12 -1.90 -3.69
N LEU A 391 -12.39 -2.83 -2.76
CA LEU A 391 -12.65 -4.24 -3.07
C LEU A 391 -13.91 -4.42 -3.93
N SER A 392 -14.94 -3.61 -3.72
CA SER A 392 -16.13 -3.58 -4.58
C SER A 392 -15.79 -3.15 -6.02
N LEU A 393 -14.94 -2.13 -6.18
CA LEU A 393 -14.45 -1.71 -7.51
C LEU A 393 -13.68 -2.83 -8.22
N LEU A 394 -12.91 -3.62 -7.48
CA LEU A 394 -12.17 -4.74 -8.05
C LEU A 394 -13.04 -5.94 -8.40
N SER A 395 -14.12 -6.17 -7.65
CA SER A 395 -15.09 -7.21 -7.98
C SER A 395 -15.72 -6.99 -9.35
N ILE A 396 -15.77 -5.74 -9.84
CA ILE A 396 -16.23 -5.46 -11.20
C ILE A 396 -15.24 -6.03 -12.22
N GLY A 397 -13.93 -5.77 -12.05
CA GLY A 397 -12.91 -6.28 -12.97
C GLY A 397 -12.93 -7.81 -13.09
N THR A 398 -13.18 -8.51 -11.97
CA THR A 398 -13.32 -9.98 -11.97
C THR A 398 -14.63 -10.45 -12.59
N SER A 399 -15.72 -9.70 -12.41
CA SER A 399 -17.02 -10.02 -13.03
C SER A 399 -17.01 -9.89 -14.55
N LEU A 400 -16.17 -8.97 -15.09
CA LEU A 400 -16.02 -8.74 -16.52
C LEU A 400 -15.09 -9.75 -17.22
N ASN A 401 -14.61 -10.77 -16.52
CA ASN A 401 -13.68 -11.79 -17.02
C ASN A 401 -12.43 -11.22 -17.72
N MET A 402 -11.95 -10.05 -17.29
CA MET A 402 -10.82 -9.35 -17.93
C MET A 402 -9.47 -9.99 -17.63
N MET A 403 -9.44 -10.98 -16.74
CA MET A 403 -8.23 -11.67 -16.29
C MET A 403 -8.41 -13.16 -16.48
N ASP A 404 -7.44 -13.78 -17.15
CA ASP A 404 -7.35 -15.22 -17.22
C ASP A 404 -6.88 -15.79 -15.87
N ARG A 405 -7.74 -16.60 -15.23
CA ARG A 405 -7.44 -17.22 -13.93
C ARG A 405 -6.44 -18.38 -14.02
N SER A 406 -6.28 -18.95 -15.21
CA SER A 406 -5.49 -20.15 -15.46
C SER A 406 -4.07 -19.85 -15.94
N ASN A 407 -3.85 -18.70 -16.56
CA ASN A 407 -2.55 -18.31 -17.11
C ASN A 407 -1.76 -17.46 -16.12
N TRP A 408 -0.99 -18.16 -15.27
CA TRP A 408 -0.06 -17.53 -14.34
C TRP A 408 1.27 -17.22 -15.01
N SER A 409 1.66 -15.94 -15.01
CA SER A 409 3.01 -15.53 -15.44
C SER A 409 4.01 -15.63 -14.29
N PHE A 410 5.31 -15.63 -14.61
CA PHE A 410 6.36 -15.60 -13.59
C PHE A 410 6.25 -14.35 -12.71
N GLY A 411 6.01 -13.17 -13.32
CA GLY A 411 5.84 -11.91 -12.58
C GLY A 411 4.67 -11.94 -11.59
N GLN A 412 3.58 -12.62 -11.96
CA GLN A 412 2.41 -12.81 -11.09
C GLN A 412 2.69 -13.71 -9.88
N ILE A 413 3.48 -14.77 -10.06
CA ILE A 413 3.90 -15.63 -8.94
C ILE A 413 4.79 -14.82 -8.00
N VAL A 414 5.77 -14.09 -8.55
CA VAL A 414 6.66 -13.22 -7.76
C VAL A 414 5.85 -12.21 -6.95
N ALA A 415 4.84 -11.58 -7.55
CA ALA A 415 3.94 -10.64 -6.87
C ALA A 415 3.28 -11.25 -5.63
N VAL A 416 2.82 -12.50 -5.70
CA VAL A 416 2.20 -13.20 -4.56
C VAL A 416 3.24 -13.57 -3.49
N THR A 417 4.44 -13.98 -3.92
CA THR A 417 5.50 -14.40 -2.98
C THR A 417 6.11 -13.25 -2.17
N ILE A 418 5.91 -11.99 -2.56
CA ILE A 418 6.43 -10.83 -1.80
C ILE A 418 5.87 -10.76 -0.37
N TRP A 419 4.70 -11.36 -0.13
CA TRP A 419 4.07 -11.43 1.19
C TRP A 419 4.62 -12.57 2.05
N ALA A 420 5.30 -13.54 1.45
CA ALA A 420 5.84 -14.69 2.18
C ALA A 420 6.92 -14.27 3.19
N GLU A 421 7.81 -13.35 2.81
CA GLU A 421 8.90 -12.89 3.68
C GLU A 421 8.41 -12.28 5.00
N PRO A 422 7.54 -11.26 5.04
CA PRO A 422 7.05 -10.71 6.31
C PRO A 422 6.21 -11.72 7.10
N LEU A 423 5.45 -12.60 6.44
CA LEU A 423 4.66 -13.64 7.11
C LEU A 423 5.53 -14.69 7.79
N LEU A 424 6.55 -15.19 7.09
CA LEU A 424 7.50 -16.16 7.63
C LEU A 424 8.33 -15.54 8.76
N GLY A 425 8.75 -14.28 8.62
CA GLY A 425 9.43 -13.54 9.68
C GLY A 425 8.59 -13.43 10.95
N TYR A 426 7.31 -13.09 10.81
CA TYR A 426 6.38 -13.05 11.95
C TYR A 426 6.16 -14.42 12.58
N LEU A 427 5.91 -15.45 11.76
CA LEU A 427 5.68 -16.81 12.26
C LEU A 427 6.91 -17.32 13.01
N TYR A 428 8.11 -17.07 12.49
CA TYR A 428 9.36 -17.44 13.15
C TYR A 428 9.52 -16.72 14.50
N ASP A 429 9.30 -15.41 14.56
CA ASP A 429 9.43 -14.64 15.80
C ASP A 429 8.38 -15.06 16.85
N GLU A 430 7.13 -15.37 16.46
CA GLU A 430 6.10 -15.90 17.37
C GLU A 430 6.40 -17.32 17.85
N VAL A 431 6.82 -18.23 16.96
CA VAL A 431 7.20 -19.59 17.35
C VAL A 431 8.38 -19.54 18.32
N LYS A 432 9.32 -18.63 18.11
CA LYS A 432 10.45 -18.42 19.03
C LYS A 432 9.99 -17.94 20.40
N GLU A 433 9.10 -16.96 20.48
CA GLU A 433 8.52 -16.50 21.76
C GLU A 433 7.68 -17.59 22.45
N LEU A 434 6.94 -18.39 21.70
CA LEU A 434 6.17 -19.54 22.22
C LEU A 434 7.09 -20.65 22.76
N LEU A 435 8.14 -21.02 22.03
CA LEU A 435 9.11 -22.01 22.46
C LEU A 435 9.85 -21.56 23.72
N TRP A 436 10.23 -20.28 23.76
CA TRP A 436 10.91 -19.71 24.91
C TRP A 436 9.99 -19.66 26.14
N SER A 437 8.75 -19.19 25.98
CA SER A 437 7.78 -19.08 27.09
C SER A 437 7.32 -20.43 27.64
N ARG A 438 7.15 -21.46 26.80
CA ARG A 438 6.67 -22.78 27.23
C ARG A 438 7.76 -23.75 27.64
N PHE A 439 8.89 -23.76 26.94
CA PHE A 439 9.90 -24.80 27.10
C PHE A 439 11.23 -24.26 27.66
N ASN A 440 11.37 -22.94 27.85
CA ASN A 440 12.59 -22.30 28.33
C ASN A 440 13.83 -22.69 27.50
N ILE A 441 13.63 -23.06 26.23
CA ILE A 441 14.70 -23.44 25.31
C ILE A 441 15.46 -22.15 24.96
N GLY A 442 16.76 -22.13 25.29
CA GLY A 442 17.65 -20.99 25.07
C GLY A 442 17.74 -20.57 23.59
N ASN A 443 18.27 -19.36 23.38
CA ASN A 443 18.31 -18.63 22.10
C ASN A 443 18.53 -19.52 20.86
N VAL A 444 17.45 -19.77 20.11
CA VAL A 444 17.54 -20.31 18.75
C VAL A 444 18.18 -19.23 17.86
N PRO A 445 19.29 -19.53 17.16
CA PRO A 445 19.93 -18.59 16.24
C PRO A 445 18.98 -18.21 15.10
N LYS A 446 19.06 -16.95 14.66
CA LYS A 446 18.30 -16.42 13.52
C LYS A 446 18.80 -16.96 12.20
#